data_AF-A0A345HD45-F1
#
_entry.id   AF-A0A345HD45-F1
#
_cell.length_a   1.000
_cell.length_b   1.000
_cell.length_c   1.000
_cell.angle_alpha   90.00
_cell.angle_beta   90.00
_cell.angle_gamma   90.00
#
_symmetry.space_group_name_H-M   'P 1'
#
loop_
_entity.id
_entity.type
_entity.pdbx_description
1 polymer ?
#
loop_
_entity_poly.entity_id
_entity_poly.type
_entity_poly.pdbx_seq_one_letter_code
_entity_poly.pdbx_strand_id
1 'polypeptide(L)'
;MIVSEEQIEYIATNLEFYGITSGELKEDLLDHICTQIETGNYTDFETAYQNSLQTFGGHHAIHTIQRETYTLTTMQKSKRRQKLVYISAYISATLIALGSLFKIMHWPMASILLALGFIVLILLFFPAFFYHRYKSSEIKLYE
;
A
#
# COMPACT_ATOMS: atom_id res chain seq x y z
N MET A 1 -4.94 0.57 -36.27
CA MET A 1 -5.92 1.69 -36.31
C MET A 1 -5.35 2.83 -35.45
N ILE A 2 -5.77 4.09 -35.59
CA ILE A 2 -5.41 5.13 -34.59
C ILE A 2 -6.67 5.40 -33.77
N VAL A 3 -6.57 5.40 -32.45
CA VAL A 3 -7.72 5.63 -31.56
C VAL A 3 -8.00 7.13 -31.46
N SER A 4 -9.24 7.55 -31.66
CA SER A 4 -9.63 8.96 -31.56
C SER A 4 -9.84 9.41 -30.10
N GLU A 5 -9.80 10.71 -29.83
CA GLU A 5 -10.07 11.24 -28.46
C GLU A 5 -11.46 10.84 -27.94
N GLU A 6 -12.47 10.81 -28.80
CA GLU A 6 -13.83 10.36 -28.45
C GLU A 6 -13.85 8.88 -28.02
N GLN A 7 -13.06 8.03 -28.69
CA GLN A 7 -12.92 6.61 -28.35
C GLN A 7 -12.14 6.41 -27.03
N ILE A 8 -11.13 7.24 -26.78
CA ILE A 8 -10.39 7.25 -25.51
C ILE A 8 -11.33 7.60 -24.36
N GLU A 9 -12.15 8.64 -24.53
CA GLU A 9 -13.13 9.06 -23.53
C GLU A 9 -14.22 8.02 -23.30
N TYR A 10 -14.67 7.35 -24.37
CA TYR A 10 -15.57 6.19 -24.28
C TYR A 10 -14.97 5.05 -23.46
N ILE A 11 -13.72 4.68 -23.71
CA ILE A 11 -13.03 3.61 -22.96
C ILE A 11 -12.89 4.01 -21.49
N ALA A 12 -12.44 5.24 -21.22
CA ALA A 12 -12.24 5.75 -19.86
C ALA A 12 -13.55 5.76 -19.05
N THR A 13 -14.66 6.20 -19.68
CA THR A 13 -15.99 6.23 -19.05
C THR A 13 -16.50 4.82 -18.75
N ASN A 14 -16.28 3.87 -19.67
CA ASN A 14 -16.66 2.47 -19.43
C ASN A 14 -15.85 1.83 -18.30
N LEU A 15 -14.54 2.08 -18.25
CA LEU A 15 -13.67 1.60 -17.15
C LEU A 15 -14.17 2.11 -15.78
N GLU A 16 -14.62 3.36 -15.72
CA GLU A 16 -15.21 3.94 -14.51
C GLU A 16 -16.58 3.34 -14.18
N PHE A 17 -17.43 3.13 -15.18
CA PHE A 17 -18.71 2.43 -15.04
C PHE A 17 -18.54 1.01 -14.49
N TYR A 18 -17.47 0.32 -14.88
CA TYR A 18 -17.11 -1.00 -14.36
C TYR A 18 -16.52 -0.98 -12.94
N GLY A 19 -16.54 0.15 -12.23
CA GLY A 19 -16.22 0.24 -10.80
C GLY A 19 -14.73 0.26 -10.48
N ILE A 20 -13.86 0.53 -11.47
CA ILE A 20 -12.42 0.68 -11.26
C ILE A 20 -12.18 1.93 -10.41
N THR A 21 -11.75 1.70 -9.17
CA THR A 21 -11.65 2.75 -8.14
C THR A 21 -10.24 3.33 -8.05
N SER A 22 -9.23 2.60 -8.49
CA SER A 22 -7.83 3.06 -8.50
C SER A 22 -7.51 3.82 -9.79
N GLY A 23 -7.19 5.11 -9.67
CA GLY A 23 -6.84 5.97 -10.80
C GLY A 23 -5.63 5.47 -11.60
N GLU A 24 -4.60 4.98 -10.91
CA GLU A 24 -3.40 4.39 -11.53
C GLU A 24 -3.75 3.19 -12.42
N LEU A 25 -4.55 2.23 -11.91
CA LEU A 25 -5.02 1.09 -12.71
C LEU A 25 -5.90 1.53 -13.88
N LYS A 26 -6.71 2.59 -13.71
CA LYS A 26 -7.54 3.12 -14.79
C LYS A 26 -6.68 3.64 -15.93
N GLU A 27 -5.64 4.41 -15.62
CA GLU A 27 -4.70 4.95 -16.60
C GLU A 27 -3.90 3.82 -17.27
N ASP A 28 -3.38 2.87 -16.51
CA ASP A 28 -2.65 1.71 -17.04
C ASP A 28 -3.52 0.88 -17.99
N LEU A 29 -4.78 0.62 -17.61
CA LEU A 29 -5.72 -0.13 -18.45
C LEU A 29 -6.13 0.66 -19.69
N LEU A 30 -6.35 1.96 -19.57
CA LEU A 30 -6.65 2.83 -20.71
C LEU A 30 -5.49 2.80 -21.71
N ASP A 31 -4.26 3.02 -21.27
CA ASP A 31 -3.07 3.03 -22.11
C ASP A 31 -2.85 1.66 -22.79
N HIS A 32 -3.04 0.58 -22.04
CA HIS A 32 -2.85 -0.76 -22.56
C HIS A 32 -3.93 -1.16 -23.57
N ILE A 33 -5.20 -0.83 -23.31
CA ILE A 33 -6.32 -1.07 -24.25
C ILE A 33 -6.11 -0.24 -25.53
N CYS A 34 -5.75 1.04 -25.41
CA CYS A 34 -5.46 1.89 -26.56
C CYS A 34 -4.31 1.29 -27.40
N THR A 35 -3.18 0.96 -26.77
CA THR A 35 -2.04 0.33 -27.45
C THR A 35 -2.44 -0.96 -28.16
N GLN A 36 -3.27 -1.80 -27.53
CA GLN A 36 -3.71 -3.07 -28.11
C GLN A 36 -4.62 -2.88 -29.33
N ILE A 37 -5.53 -1.90 -29.28
CA ILE A 37 -6.39 -1.52 -30.42
C ILE A 37 -5.55 -0.95 -31.57
N GLU A 38 -4.53 -0.14 -31.26
CA GLU A 38 -3.69 0.49 -32.28
C GLU A 38 -2.81 -0.51 -33.02
N THR A 39 -2.22 -1.43 -32.26
CA THR A 39 -1.28 -2.46 -32.77
C THR A 39 -2.01 -3.62 -33.45
N GLY A 40 -3.28 -3.84 -33.13
CA GLY A 40 -4.08 -4.91 -33.71
C GLY A 40 -4.53 -4.64 -35.15
N ASN A 41 -4.57 -5.69 -35.97
CA ASN A 41 -5.12 -5.64 -37.33
C ASN A 41 -6.65 -5.70 -37.30
N TYR A 42 -7.28 -4.76 -36.61
CA TYR A 42 -8.73 -4.65 -36.53
C TYR A 42 -9.26 -3.61 -37.53
N THR A 43 -10.36 -3.95 -38.19
CA THR A 43 -11.08 -3.03 -39.09
C THR A 43 -12.21 -2.28 -38.37
N ASP A 44 -12.63 -2.77 -37.21
CA ASP A 44 -13.76 -2.26 -36.43
C ASP A 44 -13.35 -2.03 -34.97
N PHE A 45 -13.69 -0.86 -34.43
CA PHE A 45 -13.33 -0.45 -33.06
C PHE A 45 -14.01 -1.31 -32.00
N GLU A 46 -15.30 -1.59 -32.15
CA GLU A 46 -16.06 -2.33 -31.15
C GLU A 46 -15.51 -3.76 -31.02
N THR A 47 -15.23 -4.41 -32.14
CA THR A 47 -14.59 -5.73 -32.16
C THR A 47 -13.19 -5.71 -31.53
N ALA A 48 -12.39 -4.67 -31.78
CA ALA A 48 -11.05 -4.50 -31.19
C ALA A 48 -11.12 -4.29 -29.67
N TYR A 49 -12.07 -3.47 -29.21
CA TYR A 49 -12.30 -3.15 -27.81
C TYR A 49 -12.76 -4.39 -27.03
N GLN A 50 -13.75 -5.12 -27.54
CA GLN A 50 -14.23 -6.36 -26.92
C GLN A 50 -13.14 -7.42 -26.83
N ASN A 51 -12.31 -7.57 -27.87
CA ASN A 51 -11.18 -8.50 -27.86
C ASN A 51 -10.12 -8.11 -26.81
N SER A 52 -9.83 -6.81 -26.71
CA SER A 52 -8.91 -6.29 -25.69
C SER A 52 -9.42 -6.57 -24.28
N LEU A 53 -10.72 -6.31 -24.01
CA LEU A 53 -11.34 -6.67 -22.72
C LEU A 53 -11.30 -8.18 -22.41
N GLN A 54 -11.53 -9.03 -23.41
CA GLN A 54 -11.43 -10.48 -23.23
C GLN A 54 -10.00 -10.93 -22.92
N THR A 55 -9.00 -10.29 -23.52
CA THR A 55 -7.58 -10.56 -23.24
C THR A 55 -7.23 -10.32 -21.77
N PHE A 56 -7.83 -9.31 -21.13
CA PHE A 56 -7.65 -9.02 -19.70
C PHE A 56 -8.46 -9.94 -18.77
N GLY A 57 -9.17 -10.94 -19.28
CA GLY A 57 -10.00 -11.86 -18.49
C GLY A 57 -11.33 -11.26 -18.03
N GLY A 58 -11.75 -10.15 -18.65
CA GLY A 58 -13.01 -9.46 -18.36
C GLY A 58 -13.05 -8.78 -16.98
N HIS A 59 -14.27 -8.38 -16.57
CA HIS A 59 -14.50 -7.60 -15.35
C HIS A 59 -13.97 -8.26 -14.07
N HIS A 60 -14.12 -9.59 -13.94
CA HIS A 60 -13.69 -10.30 -12.73
C HIS A 60 -12.16 -10.23 -12.55
N ALA A 61 -11.38 -10.40 -13.61
CA ALA A 61 -9.92 -10.40 -13.53
C ALA A 61 -9.38 -9.03 -13.08
N ILE A 62 -9.96 -7.94 -13.60
CA ILE A 62 -9.60 -6.57 -13.22
C ILE A 62 -9.84 -6.35 -11.72
N HIS A 63 -11.00 -6.75 -11.21
CA HIS A 63 -11.31 -6.60 -9.78
C HIS A 63 -10.39 -7.46 -8.90
N THR A 64 -9.99 -8.66 -9.37
CA THR A 64 -9.00 -9.50 -8.67
C THR A 64 -7.65 -8.79 -8.58
N ILE A 65 -7.15 -8.22 -9.69
CA ILE A 65 -5.86 -7.50 -9.72
C ILE A 65 -5.89 -6.29 -8.77
N GLN A 66 -7.00 -5.53 -8.74
CA GLN A 66 -7.14 -4.40 -7.84
C GLN A 66 -7.14 -4.84 -6.37
N ARG A 67 -7.88 -5.92 -6.04
CA ARG A 67 -7.93 -6.48 -4.69
C ARG A 67 -6.57 -7.01 -4.25
N GLU A 68 -5.87 -7.74 -5.10
CA GLU A 68 -4.54 -8.26 -4.79
C GLU A 68 -3.55 -7.12 -4.56
N THR A 69 -3.53 -6.12 -5.43
CA THR A 69 -2.68 -4.93 -5.28
C THR A 69 -2.98 -4.20 -3.96
N TYR A 70 -4.25 -3.95 -3.65
CA TYR A 70 -4.64 -3.33 -2.40
C TYR A 70 -4.24 -4.16 -1.17
N THR A 71 -4.40 -5.47 -1.25
CA THR A 71 -4.06 -6.42 -0.20
C THR A 71 -2.55 -6.42 0.05
N LEU A 72 -1.75 -6.54 -1.02
CA LEU A 72 -0.28 -6.54 -0.94
C LEU A 72 0.26 -5.22 -0.40
N THR A 73 -0.23 -4.09 -0.89
CA THR A 73 0.18 -2.76 -0.40
C THR A 73 -0.20 -2.56 1.07
N THR A 74 -1.38 -3.02 1.49
CA THR A 74 -1.84 -2.97 2.88
C THR A 74 -1.01 -3.88 3.78
N MET A 75 -0.69 -5.10 3.34
CA MET A 75 0.19 -6.03 4.04
C MET A 75 1.61 -5.47 4.19
N GLN A 76 2.18 -4.89 3.13
CA GLN A 76 3.49 -4.24 3.17
C GLN A 76 3.50 -3.07 4.17
N LYS A 77 2.47 -2.22 4.15
CA LYS A 77 2.30 -1.14 5.13
C LYS A 77 2.20 -1.70 6.56
N SER A 78 1.51 -2.82 6.76
CA SER A 78 1.42 -3.50 8.07
C SER A 78 2.77 -4.00 8.56
N LYS A 79 3.54 -4.69 7.70
CA LYS A 79 4.91 -5.14 8.00
C LYS A 79 5.84 -3.97 8.35
N ARG A 80 5.75 -2.86 7.61
CA ARG A 80 6.52 -1.63 7.92
C ARG A 80 6.17 -1.09 9.31
N ARG A 81 4.88 -0.97 9.64
CA ARG A 81 4.43 -0.54 10.99
C ARG A 81 4.94 -1.46 12.08
N GLN A 82 4.82 -2.78 11.89
CA GLN A 82 5.30 -3.77 12.84
C GLN A 82 6.82 -3.67 13.06
N LYS A 83 7.59 -3.46 11.99
CA LYS A 83 9.05 -3.23 12.08
C LYS A 83 9.38 -1.99 12.91
N LEU A 84 8.63 -0.89 12.75
CA LEU A 84 8.83 0.33 13.55
C LEU A 84 8.57 0.09 15.04
N VAL A 85 7.53 -0.68 15.38
CA VAL A 85 7.25 -1.07 16.77
C VAL A 85 8.42 -1.85 17.35
N TYR A 86 8.94 -2.86 16.64
CA TYR A 86 10.06 -3.65 17.15
C TYR A 86 11.35 -2.84 17.30
N ILE A 87 11.68 -1.98 16.32
CA ILE A 87 12.89 -1.15 16.39
C ILE A 87 12.81 -0.16 17.55
N SER A 88 11.67 0.54 17.71
CA SER A 88 11.48 1.49 18.82
C SER A 88 11.51 0.79 20.19
N ALA A 89 10.89 -0.38 20.30
CA ALA A 89 10.95 -1.21 21.51
C ALA A 89 12.39 -1.61 21.84
N TYR A 90 13.14 -2.10 20.85
CA TYR A 90 14.52 -2.53 21.03
C TYR A 90 15.41 -1.37 21.50
N ILE A 91 15.36 -0.23 20.81
CA ILE A 91 16.16 0.96 21.16
C ILE A 91 15.83 1.43 22.58
N SER A 92 14.54 1.52 22.92
CA SER A 92 14.11 1.94 24.26
C SER A 92 14.58 0.95 25.34
N ALA A 93 14.39 -0.35 25.13
CA ALA A 93 14.83 -1.37 26.07
C ALA A 93 16.35 -1.35 26.28
N THR A 94 17.13 -1.22 25.21
CA THR A 94 18.60 -1.10 25.30
C THR A 94 19.01 0.16 26.06
N LEU A 95 18.42 1.32 25.78
CA LEU A 95 18.71 2.56 26.48
C LEU A 95 18.39 2.47 27.98
N ILE A 96 17.23 1.90 28.33
CA ILE A 96 16.84 1.72 29.72
C ILE A 96 17.76 0.72 30.44
N ALA A 97 18.12 -0.38 29.78
CA ALA A 97 19.03 -1.38 30.33
C ALA A 97 20.44 -0.81 30.56
N LEU A 98 21.01 -0.11 29.57
CA LEU A 98 22.31 0.57 29.70
C LEU A 98 22.27 1.66 30.76
N GLY A 99 21.22 2.49 30.77
CA GLY A 99 21.05 3.54 31.77
C GLY A 99 20.95 2.96 33.19
N SER A 100 20.27 1.83 33.36
CA SER A 100 20.18 1.11 34.63
C SER A 100 21.53 0.55 35.06
N LEU A 101 22.29 -0.04 34.12
CA LEU A 101 23.63 -0.54 34.38
C LEU A 101 24.57 0.60 34.80
N PHE A 102 24.54 1.74 34.11
CA PHE A 102 25.34 2.92 34.45
C PHE A 102 24.98 3.44 35.84
N LYS A 103 23.71 3.36 36.23
CA LYS A 103 23.26 3.77 37.57
C LYS A 103 23.80 2.85 38.65
N ILE A 104 23.84 1.54 38.41
CA ILE A 104 24.42 0.54 39.33
C ILE A 104 25.95 0.74 39.44
N MET A 105 26.61 0.94 38.30
CA MET A 105 28.07 1.15 38.23
C MET A 105 28.52 2.56 38.66
N HIS A 106 27.58 3.43 39.05
CA HIS A 106 27.83 4.84 39.41
C HIS A 106 28.54 5.65 38.31
N TRP A 107 28.38 5.22 37.05
CA TRP A 107 28.96 5.90 35.91
C TRP A 107 28.20 7.19 35.60
N PRO A 108 28.91 8.24 35.12
CA PRO A 108 28.26 9.49 34.74
C PRO A 108 27.25 9.24 33.61
N MET A 109 26.29 10.16 33.45
CA MET A 109 25.28 10.13 32.38
C MET A 109 24.16 9.07 32.52
N ALA A 110 24.15 8.24 33.57
CA ALA A 110 23.10 7.24 33.81
C ALA A 110 21.66 7.81 33.73
N SER A 111 21.42 8.94 34.39
CA SER A 111 20.11 9.59 34.41
C SER A 111 19.66 10.09 33.03
N ILE A 112 20.60 10.54 32.19
CA ILE A 112 20.32 11.03 30.84
C ILE A 112 19.94 9.85 29.93
N LEU A 113 20.68 8.74 30.00
CA LEU A 113 20.36 7.52 29.25
C LEU A 113 18.99 6.96 29.62
N LEU A 114 18.67 6.91 30.92
CA LEU A 114 17.35 6.48 31.40
C LEU A 114 16.24 7.40 30.90
N ALA A 115 16.41 8.73 31.05
CA ALA A 115 15.42 9.70 30.60
C ALA A 115 15.17 9.57 29.08
N LEU A 116 16.23 9.46 28.27
CA LEU A 116 16.12 9.23 26.83
C LEU A 116 15.40 7.92 26.51
N GLY A 117 15.73 6.83 27.21
CA GLY A 117 15.07 5.54 27.05
C GLY A 117 13.56 5.61 27.28
N PHE A 118 13.13 6.30 28.36
CA PHE A 118 11.71 6.54 28.65
C PHE A 118 11.05 7.50 27.66
N ILE A 119 11.74 8.55 27.19
CA ILE A 119 11.22 9.45 26.16
C ILE A 119 10.95 8.68 24.87
N VAL A 120 11.88 7.83 24.42
CA VAL A 120 11.69 6.96 23.24
C VAL A 120 10.54 5.98 23.48
N LEU A 121 10.43 5.41 24.68
CA LEU A 121 9.32 4.51 25.02
C LEU A 121 7.96 5.19 24.88
N ILE A 122 7.84 6.40 25.42
CA ILE A 122 6.58 7.16 25.49
C ILE A 122 6.22 7.79 24.15
N LEU A 123 7.17 8.38 23.44
CA LEU A 123 6.90 9.15 22.22
C LEU A 123 6.99 8.33 20.94
N LEU A 124 7.75 7.23 20.92
CA LEU A 124 7.91 6.41 19.71
C LEU A 124 7.21 5.06 19.86
N PHE A 125 7.55 4.28 20.88
CA PHE A 125 7.04 2.91 21.02
C PHE A 125 5.53 2.88 21.25
N PHE A 126 5.01 3.63 22.24
CA PHE A 126 3.58 3.59 22.56
C PHE A 126 2.70 4.06 21.39
N PRO A 127 2.93 5.23 20.75
CA PRO A 127 2.14 5.67 19.60
C PRO A 127 2.21 4.68 18.44
N ALA A 128 3.41 4.16 18.12
CA ALA A 128 3.55 3.16 17.06
C ALA A 128 2.81 1.86 17.38
N PHE A 129 2.87 1.39 18.63
CA PHE A 129 2.22 0.17 19.09
C PHE A 129 0.70 0.29 19.02
N PHE A 130 0.13 1.35 19.59
CA PHE A 130 -1.32 1.58 19.57
C PHE A 130 -1.83 1.80 18.14
N TYR A 131 -1.12 2.57 17.33
CA TYR A 131 -1.50 2.77 15.94
C TYR A 131 -1.45 1.47 15.12
N HIS A 132 -0.41 0.66 15.31
CA HIS A 132 -0.33 -0.66 14.68
C HIS A 132 -1.50 -1.55 15.14
N ARG A 133 -1.82 -1.57 16.43
CA ARG A 133 -2.92 -2.36 17.00
C ARG A 133 -4.27 -1.91 16.45
N TYR A 134 -4.54 -0.61 16.41
CA TYR A 134 -5.76 0.00 15.87
C TYR A 134 -5.96 -0.37 14.39
N LYS A 135 -4.91 -0.21 13.57
CA LYS A 135 -5.03 -0.51 12.15
C LYS A 135 -5.17 -2.02 11.89
N SER A 136 -4.50 -2.85 12.68
CA SER A 136 -4.64 -4.30 12.58
C SER A 136 -6.02 -4.80 13.04
N SER A 137 -6.73 -4.08 13.92
CA SER A 137 -8.12 -4.42 14.28
C SER A 137 -9.11 -4.02 13.19
N GLU A 138 -8.96 -2.86 12.55
CA GLU A 138 -9.80 -2.51 11.39
C GLU A 138 -9.65 -3.52 10.26
N ILE A 139 -8.44 -4.06 10.10
CA ILE A 139 -8.14 -5.03 9.06
C ILE A 139 -8.95 -6.33 9.19
N LYS A 140 -9.24 -6.75 10.41
CA LYS A 140 -10.01 -7.97 10.69
C LYS A 140 -11.52 -7.77 10.65
N LEU A 141 -12.01 -6.53 10.58
CA LEU A 141 -13.45 -6.25 10.56
C LEU A 141 -14.02 -6.25 9.15
N TYR A 142 -13.17 -6.24 8.12
CA TYR A 142 -13.58 -6.28 6.71
C TYR A 142 -13.34 -7.65 6.04
N GLU A 143 -12.71 -8.59 6.76
CA GLU A 143 -12.61 -10.00 6.38
C GLU A 143 -13.83 -10.77 6.91
#